data_AF-F4CX48-F1
#
_entry.id   AF-F4CX48-F1
#
_cell.length_a   1.000
_cell.length_b   1.000
_cell.length_c   1.000
_cell.angle_alpha   90.00
_cell.angle_beta   90.00
_cell.angle_gamma   90.00
#
_symmetry.space_group_name_H-M   'P 1'
#
loop_
_entity.id
_entity.type
_entity.pdbx_description
1 polymer ?
#
loop_
_entity_poly.entity_id
_entity_poly.type
_entity_poly.pdbx_seq_one_letter_code
_entity_poly.pdbx_strand_id
1 'polypeptide(L)'
;MGIGGPGTARTARTAGIVLAGGRSSRMGTAKAELDWHGVPLVARVAALVARGVGGPVVVVRAPAQPLPPLPRRVEVVEDPVEGRGPLQGIAVGLAALADRADAAFVTATDLPLLHPAYVRRVLALLGGPDAPDVVVPQVHGFPQPLAAAYRTTLSALVTSLVADGVLRPPDLFERCRVLRPDEPALLADPVLARLDPDLDSLLNVNTPQDWAAALARQAPRVPVAESAAVRAHTLGEARAALAVRVGTDAAVVLADACRASTAADDPDTPLVTGDVLGVRAGPGPARVVAEDKSGRPD
;
A
#
# COMPACT_ATOMS: atom_id res chain seq x y z
N MET A 1 23.15 9.36 41.25
CA MET A 1 21.93 8.62 40.88
C MET A 1 21.64 8.93 39.44
N GLY A 2 21.58 7.90 38.60
CA GLY A 2 21.72 8.00 37.15
C GLY A 2 20.61 8.79 36.46
N ILE A 3 21.03 9.70 35.59
CA ILE A 3 20.20 10.28 34.53
C ILE A 3 19.82 9.16 33.55
N GLY A 4 18.52 8.84 33.50
CA GLY A 4 17.97 7.88 32.55
C GLY A 4 18.23 8.34 31.12
N GLY A 5 18.91 7.50 30.34
CA GLY A 5 19.16 7.75 28.93
C GLY A 5 17.86 7.90 28.14
N PRO A 6 17.87 8.61 27.01
CA PRO A 6 16.70 8.77 26.16
C PRO A 6 16.23 7.38 25.73
N GLY A 7 15.03 6.99 26.16
CA GLY A 7 14.40 5.75 25.74
C GLY A 7 14.37 5.71 24.22
N THR A 8 15.03 4.74 23.63
CA THR A 8 14.94 4.45 22.19
C THR A 8 13.46 4.28 21.86
N ALA A 9 12.87 5.27 21.19
CA ALA A 9 11.47 5.22 20.79
C ALA A 9 11.25 3.96 19.96
N ARG A 10 10.49 3.00 20.49
CA ARG A 10 10.12 1.78 19.78
C ARG A 10 9.39 2.19 18.49
N THR A 11 9.96 1.87 17.34
CA THR A 11 9.28 2.07 16.05
C THR A 11 7.96 1.30 16.08
N ALA A 12 6.85 1.99 15.80
CA ALA A 12 5.53 1.38 15.77
C ALA A 12 5.49 0.27 14.70
N ARG A 13 4.96 -0.91 15.06
CA ARG A 13 4.72 -2.01 14.13
C ARG A 13 3.52 -1.65 13.26
N THR A 14 3.72 -1.53 11.96
CA THR A 14 2.66 -1.18 11.00
C THR A 14 2.22 -2.39 10.19
N ALA A 15 0.93 -2.47 9.88
CA ALA A 15 0.34 -3.51 9.05
C ALA A 15 -0.60 -2.89 7.99
N GLY A 16 -1.13 -3.72 7.10
CA GLY A 16 -2.07 -3.30 6.06
C GLY A 16 -3.41 -4.04 6.14
N ILE A 17 -4.49 -3.34 5.81
CA ILE A 17 -5.83 -3.91 5.63
C ILE A 17 -6.32 -3.51 4.25
N VAL A 18 -6.66 -4.49 3.42
CA VAL A 18 -7.27 -4.28 2.10
C VAL A 18 -8.69 -4.84 2.12
N LEU A 19 -9.68 -3.96 1.96
CA LEU A 19 -11.08 -4.34 1.91
C LEU A 19 -11.44 -4.76 0.49
N ALA A 20 -11.62 -6.06 0.29
CA ALA A 20 -12.04 -6.67 -0.97
C ALA A 20 -13.56 -6.94 -1.03
N GLY A 21 -14.31 -6.51 -0.02
CA GLY A 21 -15.77 -6.64 0.03
C GLY A 21 -16.50 -5.56 -0.79
N GLY A 22 -17.61 -5.93 -1.43
CA GLY A 22 -18.52 -4.99 -2.10
C GLY A 22 -19.07 -5.52 -3.43
N ARG A 23 -20.36 -5.28 -3.69
CA ARG A 23 -21.09 -5.82 -4.85
C ARG A 23 -20.65 -5.28 -6.21
N SER A 24 -19.73 -4.30 -6.27
CA SER A 24 -19.15 -3.73 -7.51
C SER A 24 -20.19 -3.46 -8.62
N SER A 25 -21.41 -3.04 -8.26
CA SER A 25 -22.57 -3.08 -9.15
C SER A 25 -22.46 -2.17 -10.37
N ARG A 26 -21.68 -1.09 -10.28
CA ARG A 26 -21.42 -0.15 -11.39
C ARG A 26 -20.38 -0.66 -12.39
N MET A 27 -19.48 -1.53 -11.94
CA MET A 27 -18.41 -2.10 -12.77
C MET A 27 -18.85 -3.36 -13.51
N GLY A 28 -19.95 -3.99 -13.09
CA GLY A 28 -20.44 -5.26 -13.66
C GLY A 28 -19.57 -6.48 -13.34
N THR A 29 -18.34 -6.28 -12.85
CA THR A 29 -17.39 -7.31 -12.39
C THR A 29 -16.86 -6.93 -11.01
N ALA A 30 -16.50 -7.92 -10.18
CA ALA A 30 -15.85 -7.67 -8.91
C ALA A 30 -14.54 -6.91 -9.11
N LYS A 31 -14.38 -5.72 -8.51
CA LYS A 31 -13.16 -4.90 -8.69
C LYS A 31 -11.88 -5.67 -8.36
N ALA A 32 -11.94 -6.58 -7.38
CA ALA A 32 -10.81 -7.41 -6.99
C ALA A 32 -10.22 -8.24 -8.14
N GLU A 33 -11.04 -8.63 -9.12
CA GLU A 33 -10.68 -9.50 -10.25
C GLU A 33 -10.23 -8.73 -11.50
N LEU A 34 -10.30 -7.39 -11.49
CA LEU A 34 -9.88 -6.59 -12.65
C LEU A 34 -8.40 -6.82 -12.95
N ASP A 35 -8.08 -7.04 -14.23
CA ASP A 35 -6.72 -7.33 -14.69
C ASP A 35 -5.89 -6.05 -14.86
N TRP A 36 -5.03 -5.76 -13.91
CA TRP A 36 -4.03 -4.69 -14.04
C TRP A 36 -2.77 -5.25 -14.70
N HIS A 37 -2.71 -5.16 -16.03
CA HIS A 37 -1.53 -5.58 -16.80
C HIS A 37 -1.06 -7.00 -16.44
N GLY A 38 -1.99 -7.96 -16.44
CA GLY A 38 -1.73 -9.36 -16.08
C GLY A 38 -1.79 -9.69 -14.59
N VAL A 39 -1.99 -8.70 -13.71
CA VAL A 39 -2.07 -8.89 -12.26
C VAL A 39 -3.45 -8.51 -11.74
N PRO A 40 -4.14 -9.38 -10.99
CA PRO A 40 -5.42 -9.05 -10.38
C PRO A 40 -5.32 -7.82 -9.46
N LEU A 41 -6.29 -6.91 -9.54
CA LEU A 41 -6.23 -5.62 -8.87
C LEU A 41 -6.08 -5.73 -7.35
N VAL A 42 -6.75 -6.69 -6.71
CA VAL A 42 -6.56 -6.95 -5.26
C VAL A 42 -5.13 -7.37 -4.92
N ALA A 43 -4.51 -8.21 -5.75
CA ALA A 43 -3.13 -8.66 -5.56
C ALA A 43 -2.16 -7.50 -5.71
N ARG A 44 -2.38 -6.64 -6.72
CA ARG A 44 -1.62 -5.40 -6.91
C ARG A 44 -1.71 -4.48 -5.70
N VAL A 45 -2.91 -4.13 -5.26
CA VAL A 45 -3.10 -3.20 -4.12
C VAL A 45 -2.50 -3.79 -2.85
N ALA A 46 -2.71 -5.08 -2.58
CA ALA A 46 -2.11 -5.74 -1.43
C ALA A 46 -0.57 -5.73 -1.48
N ALA A 47 0.04 -5.93 -2.65
CA ALA A 47 1.48 -5.83 -2.82
C ALA A 47 2.00 -4.39 -2.63
N LEU A 48 1.29 -3.37 -3.12
CA LEU A 48 1.63 -1.95 -2.90
C LEU A 48 1.57 -1.58 -1.40
N VAL A 49 0.53 -2.03 -0.70
CA VAL A 49 0.40 -1.85 0.76
C VAL A 49 1.53 -2.59 1.49
N ALA A 50 1.83 -3.84 1.13
CA ALA A 50 2.90 -4.63 1.73
C ALA A 50 4.27 -3.94 1.63
N ARG A 51 4.51 -3.18 0.57
CA ARG A 51 5.73 -2.36 0.39
C ARG A 51 5.74 -1.07 1.22
N GLY A 52 4.59 -0.64 1.73
CA GLY A 52 4.42 0.54 2.55
C GLY A 52 4.40 0.27 4.06
N VAL A 53 4.25 -0.99 4.48
CA VAL A 53 4.11 -1.40 5.88
C VAL A 53 5.29 -2.29 6.34
N GLY A 54 5.52 -2.36 7.65
CA GLY A 54 6.59 -3.20 8.23
C GLY A 54 6.14 -4.61 8.62
N GLY A 55 4.84 -4.91 8.52
CA GLY A 55 4.20 -6.12 9.04
C GLY A 55 3.28 -6.78 8.01
N PRO A 56 2.33 -7.63 8.46
CA PRO A 56 1.45 -8.37 7.57
C PRO A 56 0.44 -7.45 6.86
N VAL A 57 -0.07 -7.93 5.72
CA VAL A 57 -1.24 -7.37 5.06
C VAL A 57 -2.38 -8.37 5.14
N VAL A 58 -3.54 -7.92 5.57
CA VAL A 58 -4.77 -8.71 5.63
C VAL A 58 -5.73 -8.23 4.54
N VAL A 59 -6.19 -9.13 3.69
CA VAL A 59 -7.31 -8.89 2.77
C VAL A 59 -8.59 -9.36 3.45
N VAL A 60 -9.54 -8.44 3.63
CA VAL A 60 -10.86 -8.74 4.21
C VAL A 60 -11.86 -8.94 3.08
N ARG A 61 -12.52 -10.10 3.04
CA ARG A 61 -13.51 -10.48 2.02
C ARG A 61 -14.86 -10.86 2.61
N ALA A 62 -15.91 -10.86 1.80
CA ALA A 62 -17.19 -11.44 2.19
C ALA A 62 -17.10 -12.99 2.30
N PRO A 63 -18.02 -13.65 3.03
CA PRO A 63 -18.00 -15.10 3.19
C PRO A 63 -18.08 -15.81 1.84
N ALA A 64 -17.22 -16.81 1.63
CA ALA A 64 -17.15 -17.57 0.38
C ALA A 64 -16.89 -16.74 -0.90
N GLN A 65 -16.53 -15.45 -0.78
CA GLN A 65 -16.18 -14.63 -1.93
C GLN A 65 -14.89 -15.19 -2.57
N PRO A 66 -14.91 -15.57 -3.86
CA PRO A 66 -13.70 -15.97 -4.54
C PRO A 66 -12.71 -14.79 -4.54
N LEU A 67 -11.44 -15.11 -4.29
CA LEU A 67 -10.36 -14.15 -4.49
C LEU A 67 -9.38 -14.76 -5.49
N PRO A 68 -8.84 -13.94 -6.41
CA PRO A 68 -7.73 -14.37 -7.24
C PRO A 68 -6.48 -14.64 -6.37
N PRO A 69 -5.44 -15.28 -6.94
CA PRO A 69 -4.18 -15.51 -6.23
C PRO A 69 -3.63 -14.21 -5.61
N LEU A 70 -3.20 -14.29 -4.35
CA LEU A 70 -2.64 -13.17 -3.60
C LEU A 70 -1.13 -13.39 -3.35
N PRO A 71 -0.36 -12.31 -3.15
CA PRO A 71 1.06 -12.42 -2.79
C PRO A 71 1.28 -13.26 -1.52
N ARG A 72 2.42 -13.97 -1.44
CA ARG A 72 2.73 -14.93 -0.36
C ARG A 72 2.66 -14.37 1.08
N ARG A 73 2.77 -13.06 1.26
CA ARG A 73 2.78 -12.38 2.58
C ARG A 73 1.45 -11.72 2.92
N VAL A 74 0.39 -12.08 2.19
CA VAL A 74 -0.96 -11.57 2.38
C VAL A 74 -1.82 -12.67 2.99
N GLU A 75 -2.50 -12.33 4.07
CA GLU A 75 -3.45 -13.21 4.75
C GLU A 75 -4.87 -12.84 4.34
N VAL A 76 -5.77 -13.82 4.30
CA VAL A 76 -7.19 -13.58 4.00
C VAL A 76 -7.98 -13.76 5.28
N VAL A 77 -8.85 -12.80 5.59
CA VAL A 77 -9.80 -12.87 6.69
C VAL A 77 -11.20 -12.69 6.12
N GLU A 78 -12.13 -13.52 6.60
CA GLU A 78 -13.53 -13.42 6.20
C GLU A 78 -14.28 -12.49 7.16
N ASP A 79 -15.02 -11.56 6.59
CA ASP A 79 -16.04 -10.80 7.29
C ASP A 79 -17.32 -11.65 7.33
N PRO A 80 -17.76 -12.14 8.52
CA PRO A 80 -18.88 -13.07 8.60
C PRO A 80 -20.22 -12.43 8.21
N VAL A 81 -20.30 -11.11 8.10
CA VAL A 81 -21.57 -10.41 7.84
C VAL A 81 -21.47 -9.53 6.60
N GLU A 82 -21.92 -10.07 5.47
CA GLU A 82 -21.93 -9.33 4.20
C GLU A 82 -22.86 -8.10 4.26
N GLY A 83 -22.46 -7.03 3.59
CA GLY A 83 -23.35 -5.89 3.31
C GLY A 83 -23.45 -4.84 4.42
N ARG A 84 -22.65 -4.94 5.49
CA ARG A 84 -22.64 -3.97 6.59
C ARG A 84 -21.69 -2.78 6.39
N GLY A 85 -21.32 -2.50 5.15
CA GLY A 85 -20.49 -1.35 4.81
C GLY A 85 -19.03 -1.47 5.23
N PRO A 86 -18.20 -0.46 4.91
CA PRO A 86 -16.75 -0.55 5.09
C PRO A 86 -16.30 -0.59 6.56
N LEU A 87 -17.09 -0.06 7.51
CA LEU A 87 -16.70 -0.06 8.92
C LEU A 87 -16.67 -1.48 9.52
N GLN A 88 -17.56 -2.36 9.06
CA GLN A 88 -17.52 -3.79 9.41
C GLN A 88 -16.19 -4.43 8.96
N GLY A 89 -15.78 -4.21 7.71
CA GLY A 89 -14.50 -4.72 7.20
C GLY A 89 -13.30 -4.16 7.96
N ILE A 90 -13.34 -2.88 8.35
CA ILE A 90 -12.33 -2.26 9.21
C ILE A 90 -12.30 -2.95 10.58
N ALA A 91 -13.45 -3.22 11.21
CA ALA A 91 -13.52 -3.91 12.50
C ALA A 91 -12.82 -5.27 12.44
N VAL A 92 -13.16 -6.08 11.43
CA VAL A 92 -12.60 -7.41 11.19
C VAL A 92 -11.09 -7.33 10.96
N GLY A 93 -10.64 -6.42 10.09
CA GLY A 93 -9.21 -6.24 9.79
C GLY A 93 -8.40 -5.78 11.00
N LEU A 94 -8.92 -4.82 11.78
CA LEU A 94 -8.25 -4.34 13.00
C LEU A 94 -8.20 -5.42 14.07
N ALA A 95 -9.27 -6.21 14.24
CA ALA A 95 -9.29 -7.33 15.17
C ALA A 95 -8.24 -8.40 14.82
N ALA A 96 -8.09 -8.73 13.54
CA ALA A 96 -7.07 -9.68 13.08
C ALA A 96 -5.62 -9.21 13.32
N LEU A 97 -5.41 -7.90 13.47
CA LEU A 97 -4.10 -7.27 13.62
C LEU A 97 -3.80 -6.77 15.05
N ALA A 98 -4.77 -6.83 15.97
CA ALA A 98 -4.70 -6.20 17.29
C ALA A 98 -3.43 -6.54 18.08
N ASP A 99 -2.99 -7.80 18.06
CA ASP A 99 -1.81 -8.26 18.80
C ASP A 99 -0.51 -8.18 17.99
N ARG A 100 -0.60 -7.87 16.70
CA ARG A 100 0.48 -8.04 15.72
C ARG A 100 1.04 -6.72 15.21
N ALA A 101 0.27 -5.64 15.30
CA ALA A 101 0.65 -4.30 14.88
C ALA A 101 0.08 -3.25 15.84
N ASP A 102 0.74 -2.09 15.91
CA ASP A 102 0.24 -0.92 16.66
C ASP A 102 -0.67 -0.04 15.78
N ALA A 103 -0.51 -0.12 14.46
CA ALA A 103 -1.28 0.63 13.48
C ALA A 103 -1.45 -0.13 12.17
N ALA A 104 -2.54 0.15 11.46
CA ALA A 104 -2.82 -0.40 10.14
C ALA A 104 -3.15 0.69 9.14
N PHE A 105 -2.61 0.58 7.92
CA PHE A 105 -3.11 1.34 6.77
C PHE A 105 -4.29 0.59 6.18
N VAL A 106 -5.44 1.27 6.08
CA VAL A 106 -6.69 0.71 5.55
C VAL A 106 -6.93 1.25 4.16
N THR A 107 -7.20 0.35 3.22
CA THR A 107 -7.62 0.72 1.87
C THR A 107 -8.63 -0.21 1.24
N ALA A 108 -9.32 0.27 0.21
CA ALA A 108 -10.14 -0.55 -0.69
C ALA A 108 -9.30 -1.06 -1.87
N THR A 109 -9.84 -1.99 -2.66
CA THR A 109 -9.14 -2.48 -3.87
C THR A 109 -9.13 -1.49 -5.03
N ASP A 110 -9.75 -0.32 -4.92
CA ASP A 110 -10.01 0.57 -6.06
C ASP A 110 -8.99 1.68 -6.26
N LEU A 111 -7.82 1.60 -5.61
CA LEU A 111 -6.71 2.52 -5.76
C LEU A 111 -5.53 1.85 -6.50
N PRO A 112 -5.64 1.60 -7.82
CA PRO A 112 -4.60 0.89 -8.59
C PRO A 112 -3.25 1.62 -8.65
N LEU A 113 -3.28 2.93 -8.43
CA LEU A 113 -2.12 3.83 -8.49
C LEU A 113 -1.50 4.09 -7.10
N LEU A 114 -2.01 3.43 -6.04
CA LEU A 114 -1.52 3.61 -4.68
C LEU A 114 0.00 3.51 -4.59
N HIS A 115 0.64 4.54 -4.05
CA HIS A 115 2.08 4.57 -3.91
C HIS A 115 2.54 4.14 -2.50
N PRO A 116 3.56 3.28 -2.36
CA PRO A 116 4.08 2.89 -1.04
C PRO A 116 4.58 4.08 -0.18
N ALA A 117 5.04 5.17 -0.81
CA ALA A 117 5.40 6.39 -0.09
C ALA A 117 4.18 7.08 0.55
N TYR A 118 3.02 7.03 -0.11
CA TYR A 118 1.76 7.55 0.46
C TYR A 118 1.38 6.77 1.71
N VAL A 119 1.40 5.43 1.62
CA VAL A 119 1.15 4.53 2.76
C VAL A 119 2.05 4.86 3.95
N ARG A 120 3.37 4.97 3.70
CA ARG A 120 4.35 5.34 4.74
C ARG A 120 4.07 6.72 5.33
N ARG A 121 3.74 7.71 4.50
CA ARG A 121 3.46 9.08 4.94
C ARG A 121 2.24 9.12 5.87
N VAL A 122 1.14 8.49 5.48
CA VAL A 122 -0.10 8.47 6.27
C VAL A 122 0.11 7.74 7.60
N LEU A 123 0.83 6.62 7.60
CA LEU A 123 1.20 5.91 8.84
C LEU A 123 2.10 6.73 9.75
N ALA A 124 3.10 7.43 9.20
CA ALA A 124 4.03 8.23 9.99
C ALA A 124 3.34 9.36 10.76
N LEU A 125 2.25 9.90 10.23
CA LEU A 125 1.46 10.95 10.87
C LEU A 125 0.76 10.49 12.17
N LEU A 126 0.58 9.18 12.41
CA LEU A 126 0.11 8.67 13.71
C LEU A 126 1.14 8.90 14.83
N GLY A 127 2.42 9.04 14.49
CA GLY A 127 3.50 9.36 15.43
C GLY A 127 3.68 10.86 15.67
N GLY A 128 2.86 11.71 15.03
CA GLY A 128 2.92 13.16 15.17
C GLY A 128 2.44 13.68 16.53
N PRO A 129 2.44 15.01 16.71
CA PRO A 129 1.86 15.67 17.87
C PRO A 129 0.42 15.18 18.11
N ASP A 130 -0.01 15.14 19.37
CA ASP A 130 -1.35 14.71 19.81
C ASP A 130 -1.68 13.21 19.64
N ALA A 131 -0.77 12.43 19.04
CA ALA A 131 -0.85 10.98 18.91
C ALA A 131 -2.25 10.51 18.48
N PRO A 132 -2.74 10.91 17.30
CA PRO A 132 -4.10 10.63 16.87
C PRO A 132 -4.39 9.12 16.82
N ASP A 133 -5.65 8.75 16.95
CA ASP A 133 -6.12 7.37 16.80
C ASP A 133 -6.29 7.01 15.32
N VAL A 134 -6.68 8.00 14.50
CA VAL A 134 -6.86 7.86 13.06
C VAL A 134 -6.24 9.05 12.33
N VAL A 135 -5.58 8.78 11.19
CA VAL A 135 -5.21 9.78 10.20
C VAL A 135 -6.09 9.58 8.97
N VAL A 136 -6.96 10.53 8.68
CA VAL A 136 -7.88 10.51 7.53
C VAL A 136 -7.54 11.67 6.61
N PRO A 137 -6.75 11.45 5.55
CA PRO A 137 -6.39 12.51 4.63
C PRO A 137 -7.61 13.18 3.99
N GLN A 138 -7.49 14.47 3.71
CA GLN A 138 -8.51 15.26 3.00
C GLN A 138 -7.91 15.79 1.70
N VAL A 139 -8.33 15.21 0.58
CA VAL A 139 -7.77 15.47 -0.74
C VAL A 139 -8.91 15.80 -1.69
N HIS A 140 -8.71 16.81 -2.53
CA HIS A 140 -9.73 17.38 -3.42
C HIS A 140 -11.04 17.74 -2.71
N GLY A 141 -10.95 18.14 -1.44
CA GLY A 141 -12.10 18.51 -0.61
C GLY A 141 -12.83 17.35 0.07
N PHE A 142 -12.44 16.09 -0.19
CA PHE A 142 -13.12 14.90 0.35
C PHE A 142 -12.25 14.15 1.37
N PRO A 143 -12.85 13.62 2.45
CA PRO A 143 -12.14 12.72 3.37
C PRO A 143 -11.87 11.37 2.70
N GLN A 144 -10.72 10.78 2.99
CA GLN A 144 -10.25 9.51 2.42
C GLN A 144 -10.20 8.40 3.49
N PRO A 145 -11.34 7.90 3.99
CA PRO A 145 -11.38 6.92 5.09
C PRO A 145 -10.82 5.55 4.69
N LEU A 146 -10.72 5.26 3.39
CA LEU A 146 -10.17 4.03 2.81
C LEU A 146 -8.84 4.30 2.08
N ALA A 147 -8.11 5.31 2.55
CA ALA A 147 -6.69 5.52 2.29
C ALA A 147 -6.08 6.19 3.52
N ALA A 148 -6.30 5.57 4.67
CA ALA A 148 -6.13 6.17 5.99
C ALA A 148 -5.38 5.23 6.93
N ALA A 149 -4.78 5.79 7.99
CA ALA A 149 -4.12 5.00 9.03
C ALA A 149 -4.97 4.96 10.30
N TYR A 150 -5.10 3.78 10.90
CA TYR A 150 -5.89 3.53 12.10
C TYR A 150 -5.01 2.83 13.14
N ARG A 151 -5.11 3.22 14.41
CA ARG A 151 -4.54 2.43 15.51
C ARG A 151 -5.30 1.13 15.66
N THR A 152 -4.58 0.04 15.88
CA THR A 152 -5.19 -1.28 16.11
C THR A 152 -5.96 -1.33 17.44
N THR A 153 -5.61 -0.47 18.40
CA THR A 153 -6.35 -0.28 19.66
C THR A 153 -7.80 0.15 19.46
N LEU A 154 -8.17 0.66 18.28
CA LEU A 154 -9.56 0.98 17.95
C LEU A 154 -10.43 -0.27 17.73
N SER A 155 -9.85 -1.46 17.57
CA SER A 155 -10.59 -2.69 17.25
C SER A 155 -11.83 -2.90 18.13
N ALA A 156 -11.70 -2.76 19.45
CA ALA A 156 -12.83 -2.92 20.37
C ALA A 156 -13.93 -1.87 20.17
N LEU A 157 -13.55 -0.61 19.99
CA LEU A 157 -14.50 0.48 19.72
C LEU A 157 -15.24 0.27 18.41
N VAL A 158 -14.52 -0.02 17.31
CA VAL A 158 -15.14 -0.23 16.00
C VAL A 158 -16.07 -1.44 16.03
N THR A 159 -15.67 -2.53 16.69
CA THR A 159 -16.51 -3.72 16.86
C THR A 159 -17.81 -3.40 17.60
N SER A 160 -17.73 -2.62 18.70
CA SER A 160 -18.93 -2.19 19.43
C SER A 160 -19.85 -1.32 18.57
N LEU A 161 -19.31 -0.33 17.87
CA LEU A 161 -20.09 0.55 17.00
C LEU A 161 -20.83 -0.25 15.90
N VAL A 162 -20.14 -1.20 15.30
CA VAL A 162 -20.72 -2.07 14.27
C VAL A 162 -21.81 -2.98 14.86
N ALA A 163 -21.63 -3.51 16.07
CA ALA A 163 -22.68 -4.25 16.78
C ALA A 163 -23.93 -3.38 17.02
N ASP A 164 -23.74 -2.11 17.34
CA ASP A 164 -24.81 -1.11 17.56
C ASP A 164 -25.45 -0.58 16.26
N GLY A 165 -25.05 -1.09 15.09
CA GLY A 165 -25.63 -0.68 13.81
C GLY A 165 -24.98 0.55 13.17
N VAL A 166 -23.87 1.05 13.72
CA VAL A 166 -23.07 2.12 13.10
C VAL A 166 -22.15 1.52 12.05
N LEU A 167 -22.35 1.86 10.79
CA LEU A 167 -21.72 1.18 9.64
C LEU A 167 -20.80 2.05 8.79
N ARG A 168 -20.76 3.37 9.03
CA ARG A 168 -20.02 4.31 8.19
C ARG A 168 -18.77 4.82 8.92
N PRO A 169 -17.59 4.83 8.28
CA PRO A 169 -16.38 5.36 8.88
C PRO A 169 -16.48 6.78 9.45
N PRO A 170 -17.20 7.74 8.83
CA PRO A 170 -17.40 9.07 9.43
C PRO A 170 -17.97 9.03 10.86
N ASP A 171 -18.86 8.09 11.16
CA ASP A 171 -19.50 7.98 12.46
C ASP A 171 -18.51 7.50 13.56
N LEU A 172 -17.44 6.76 13.18
CA LEU A 172 -16.33 6.42 14.08
C LEU A 172 -15.51 7.67 14.44
N PHE A 173 -15.35 8.60 13.52
CA PHE A 173 -14.47 9.76 13.69
C PHE A 173 -14.99 10.77 14.72
N GLU A 174 -16.27 10.67 15.09
CA GLU A 174 -16.87 11.44 16.19
C GLU A 174 -16.53 10.85 17.57
N ARG A 175 -15.97 9.64 17.61
CA ARG A 175 -15.70 8.86 18.84
C ARG A 175 -14.23 8.65 19.14
N CYS A 176 -13.32 9.21 18.33
CA CYS A 176 -11.87 9.06 18.50
C CYS A 176 -11.11 10.32 18.05
N ARG A 177 -9.80 10.39 18.34
CA ARG A 177 -8.95 11.50 17.92
C ARG A 177 -8.55 11.31 16.47
N VAL A 178 -8.90 12.26 15.61
CA VAL A 178 -8.66 12.14 14.17
C VAL A 178 -7.86 13.34 13.65
N LEU A 179 -6.71 13.04 13.05
CA LEU A 179 -5.92 14.00 12.27
C LEU A 179 -6.39 13.98 10.82
N ARG A 180 -6.61 15.16 10.23
CA ARG A 180 -7.04 15.32 8.82
C ARG A 180 -6.00 16.14 8.06
N PRO A 181 -4.91 15.53 7.60
CA PRO A 181 -3.93 16.25 6.79
C PRO A 181 -4.56 16.58 5.42
N ASP A 182 -4.42 17.83 5.00
CA ASP A 182 -4.72 18.27 3.65
C ASP A 182 -3.56 17.94 2.69
N GLU A 183 -3.72 18.30 1.41
CA GLU A 183 -2.71 18.03 0.37
C GLU A 183 -1.34 18.66 0.72
N PRO A 184 -1.25 19.95 1.14
CA PRO A 184 0.02 20.52 1.61
C PRO A 184 0.64 19.76 2.79
N ALA A 185 -0.16 19.35 3.78
CA ALA A 185 0.36 18.60 4.92
C ALA A 185 0.87 17.22 4.50
N LEU A 186 0.22 16.54 3.55
CA LEU A 186 0.72 15.29 2.99
C LEU A 186 2.06 15.50 2.26
N LEU A 187 2.08 16.47 1.33
CA LEU A 187 3.21 16.80 0.45
C LEU A 187 4.36 17.52 1.17
N ALA A 188 4.21 17.86 2.45
CA ALA A 188 5.32 18.27 3.29
C ALA A 188 6.37 17.16 3.48
N ASP A 189 6.03 15.90 3.19
CA ASP A 189 7.01 14.82 3.06
C ASP A 189 7.70 14.89 1.69
N PRO A 190 9.03 15.11 1.65
CA PRO A 190 9.75 15.31 0.39
C PRO A 190 9.84 14.05 -0.47
N VAL A 191 9.70 12.86 0.13
CA VAL A 191 9.69 11.61 -0.64
C VAL A 191 8.34 11.46 -1.34
N LEU A 192 7.24 11.71 -0.64
CA LEU A 192 5.90 11.68 -1.25
C LEU A 192 5.79 12.74 -2.35
N ALA A 193 6.17 13.99 -2.07
CA ALA A 193 6.08 15.09 -3.04
C ALA A 193 6.88 14.84 -4.33
N ARG A 194 7.97 14.08 -4.25
CA ARG A 194 8.76 13.71 -5.42
C ARG A 194 8.14 12.55 -6.22
N LEU A 195 7.55 11.57 -5.53
CA LEU A 195 7.14 10.30 -6.13
C LEU A 195 5.66 10.26 -6.54
N ASP A 196 4.83 11.07 -5.88
CA ASP A 196 3.39 11.20 -6.14
C ASP A 196 2.94 12.65 -5.87
N PRO A 197 3.41 13.63 -6.68
CA PRO A 197 3.14 15.05 -6.48
C PRO A 197 1.65 15.42 -6.60
N ASP A 198 0.92 14.70 -7.45
CA ASP A 198 -0.49 14.95 -7.75
C ASP A 198 -1.43 14.10 -6.88
N LEU A 199 -0.87 13.29 -5.97
CA LEU A 199 -1.61 12.34 -5.13
C LEU A 199 -2.48 11.37 -5.96
N ASP A 200 -1.95 10.91 -7.10
CA ASP A 200 -2.53 9.89 -7.96
C ASP A 200 -2.85 8.60 -7.18
N SER A 201 -2.17 8.36 -6.04
CA SER A 201 -2.49 7.29 -5.09
C SER A 201 -3.96 7.24 -4.69
N LEU A 202 -4.68 8.36 -4.79
CA LEU A 202 -6.07 8.52 -4.37
C LEU A 202 -7.08 8.51 -5.52
N LEU A 203 -6.64 8.25 -6.75
CA LEU A 203 -7.56 8.11 -7.88
C LEU A 203 -8.28 6.76 -7.82
N ASN A 204 -9.58 6.81 -7.47
CA ASN A 204 -10.42 5.62 -7.44
C ASN A 204 -10.86 5.19 -8.84
N VAL A 205 -10.85 3.88 -9.10
CA VAL A 205 -11.51 3.28 -10.27
C VAL A 205 -12.88 2.74 -9.89
N ASN A 206 -13.94 3.49 -10.23
CA ASN A 206 -15.32 3.17 -9.87
C ASN A 206 -16.20 2.80 -11.07
N THR A 207 -15.80 3.25 -12.26
CA THR A 207 -16.51 3.04 -13.53
C THR A 207 -15.58 2.42 -14.58
N PRO A 208 -16.13 1.78 -15.63
CA PRO A 208 -15.33 1.28 -16.74
C PRO A 208 -14.47 2.35 -17.41
N GLN A 209 -14.95 3.61 -17.42
CA GLN A 209 -14.21 4.76 -17.93
C GLN A 209 -13.00 5.09 -17.05
N ASP A 210 -13.17 5.13 -15.72
CA ASP A 210 -12.04 5.33 -14.80
C ASP A 210 -11.00 4.22 -14.97
N TRP A 211 -11.46 2.98 -15.11
CA TRP A 211 -10.61 1.82 -15.32
C TRP A 211 -9.81 1.92 -16.64
N ALA A 212 -10.48 2.24 -17.74
CA ALA A 212 -9.82 2.44 -19.03
C ALA A 212 -8.80 3.58 -18.99
N ALA A 213 -9.13 4.69 -18.31
CA ALA A 213 -8.22 5.81 -18.13
C ALA A 213 -6.99 5.41 -17.28
N ALA A 214 -7.18 4.61 -16.23
CA ALA A 214 -6.09 4.11 -15.39
C ALA A 214 -5.16 3.16 -16.17
N LEU A 215 -5.71 2.23 -16.97
CA LEU A 215 -4.94 1.33 -17.83
C LEU A 215 -4.18 2.04 -18.95
N ALA A 216 -4.68 3.19 -19.41
CA ALA A 216 -4.01 3.98 -20.44
C ALA A 216 -2.79 4.77 -19.91
N ARG A 217 -2.58 4.83 -18.58
CA ARG A 217 -1.42 5.51 -18.00
C ARG A 217 -0.14 4.75 -18.37
N GLN A 218 0.90 5.50 -18.70
CA GLN A 218 2.19 4.92 -19.03
C GLN A 218 2.79 4.18 -17.84
N ALA A 219 3.41 3.03 -18.09
CA ALA A 219 4.21 2.34 -17.10
C ALA A 219 5.30 3.26 -16.52
N PRO A 220 5.62 3.14 -15.22
CA PRO A 220 6.70 3.90 -14.60
C PRO A 220 8.02 3.60 -15.32
N ARG A 221 8.86 4.64 -15.45
CA ARG A 221 10.22 4.48 -15.95
C ARG A 221 11.12 4.11 -14.77
N VAL A 222 11.62 2.90 -14.78
CA VAL A 222 12.40 2.30 -13.69
C VAL A 222 13.87 2.20 -14.10
N PRO A 223 14.78 2.94 -13.44
CA PRO A 223 16.21 2.78 -13.63
C PRO A 223 16.68 1.34 -13.35
N VAL A 224 17.68 0.90 -14.10
CA VAL A 224 18.30 -0.43 -13.95
C VAL A 224 19.79 -0.21 -13.69
N ALA A 225 20.32 -0.84 -12.65
CA ALA A 225 21.74 -0.75 -12.33
C ALA A 225 22.58 -1.22 -13.53
N GLU A 226 23.56 -0.41 -13.94
CA GLU A 226 24.48 -0.70 -15.05
C GLU A 226 23.76 -0.95 -16.41
N SER A 227 22.51 -0.50 -16.57
CA SER A 227 21.75 -0.65 -17.82
C SER A 227 20.80 0.52 -18.08
N ALA A 228 20.26 0.58 -19.29
CA ALA A 228 19.23 1.57 -19.63
C ALA A 228 17.93 1.26 -18.88
N ALA A 229 17.28 2.31 -18.38
CA ALA A 229 15.97 2.22 -17.73
C ALA A 229 14.94 1.50 -18.62
N VAL A 230 13.96 0.87 -17.98
CA VAL A 230 12.83 0.21 -18.65
C VAL A 230 11.51 0.82 -18.20
N ARG A 231 10.47 0.63 -19.00
CA ARG A 231 9.09 0.95 -18.63
C ARG A 231 8.36 -0.35 -18.43
N ALA A 232 7.85 -0.57 -17.22
CA ALA A 232 7.18 -1.81 -16.83
C ALA A 232 6.26 -1.56 -15.62
N HIS A 233 5.07 -2.16 -15.63
CA HIS A 233 4.12 -2.12 -14.53
C HIS A 233 4.44 -3.16 -13.45
N THR A 234 5.14 -4.23 -13.83
CA THR A 234 5.49 -5.36 -12.95
C THR A 234 6.95 -5.77 -13.11
N LEU A 235 7.48 -6.49 -12.12
CA LEU A 235 8.83 -7.03 -12.18
C LEU A 235 8.97 -8.07 -13.32
N GLY A 236 7.93 -8.84 -13.61
CA GLY A 236 7.87 -9.79 -14.72
C GLY A 236 7.99 -9.11 -16.08
N GLU A 237 7.27 -8.01 -16.30
CA GLU A 237 7.41 -7.20 -17.52
C GLU A 237 8.83 -6.63 -17.66
N ALA A 238 9.41 -6.12 -16.57
CA ALA A 238 10.77 -5.60 -16.59
C ALA A 238 11.80 -6.69 -16.94
N ARG A 239 11.62 -7.90 -16.41
CA ARG A 239 12.46 -9.07 -16.75
C ARG A 239 12.38 -9.41 -18.23
N ALA A 240 11.17 -9.52 -18.76
CA ALA A 240 10.96 -9.81 -20.18
C ALA A 240 11.64 -8.75 -21.06
N ALA A 241 11.53 -7.47 -20.70
CA ALA A 241 12.17 -6.37 -21.43
C ALA A 241 13.71 -6.39 -21.33
N LEU A 242 14.25 -6.88 -20.22
CA LEU A 242 15.70 -6.95 -19.98
C LEU A 242 16.35 -8.24 -20.47
N ALA A 243 15.59 -9.32 -20.69
CA ALA A 243 16.10 -10.65 -21.04
C ALA A 243 17.08 -10.62 -22.22
N VAL A 244 16.81 -9.80 -23.24
CA VAL A 244 17.69 -9.64 -24.43
C VAL A 244 19.04 -8.98 -24.07
N ARG A 245 19.07 -8.13 -23.03
CA ARG A 245 20.25 -7.34 -22.65
C ARG A 245 21.12 -8.04 -21.62
N VAL A 246 20.50 -8.75 -20.66
CA VAL A 246 21.21 -9.34 -19.50
C VAL A 246 21.20 -10.86 -19.48
N GLY A 247 20.55 -11.50 -20.46
CA GLY A 247 20.37 -12.94 -20.52
C GLY A 247 19.13 -13.42 -19.73
N THR A 248 18.54 -14.52 -20.16
CA THR A 248 17.33 -15.10 -19.54
C THR A 248 17.57 -15.66 -18.15
N ASP A 249 18.82 -15.99 -17.81
CA ASP A 249 19.20 -16.59 -16.53
C ASP A 249 19.50 -15.54 -15.45
N ALA A 250 19.51 -14.26 -15.80
CA ALA A 250 19.76 -13.19 -14.84
C ALA A 250 18.51 -12.86 -14.04
N ALA A 251 18.63 -12.84 -12.72
CA ALA A 251 17.54 -12.40 -11.85
C ALA A 251 17.49 -10.87 -11.80
N VAL A 252 16.34 -10.29 -12.16
CA VAL A 252 16.06 -8.86 -12.00
C VAL A 252 15.22 -8.67 -10.74
N VAL A 253 15.71 -7.86 -9.81
CA VAL A 253 15.08 -7.64 -8.50
C VAL A 253 15.01 -6.15 -8.17
N LEU A 254 14.15 -5.76 -7.23
CA LEU A 254 14.18 -4.40 -6.68
C LEU A 254 15.50 -4.16 -5.91
N ALA A 255 16.12 -2.99 -6.08
CA ALA A 255 17.44 -2.67 -5.52
C ALA A 255 17.44 -2.63 -3.99
N ASP A 256 16.38 -2.09 -3.37
CA ASP A 256 16.23 -2.07 -1.90
C ASP A 256 16.10 -3.48 -1.31
N ALA A 257 15.62 -4.40 -2.14
CA ALA A 257 15.47 -5.82 -1.85
C ALA A 257 16.84 -6.55 -1.84
N CYS A 258 17.87 -6.04 -2.51
CA CYS A 258 19.19 -6.66 -2.54
C CYS A 258 19.89 -6.76 -1.17
N ARG A 259 19.44 -5.99 -0.17
CA ARG A 259 19.98 -6.02 1.21
C ARG A 259 19.25 -7.01 2.14
N ALA A 260 18.10 -7.55 1.72
CA ALA A 260 17.35 -8.55 2.47
C ALA A 260 17.55 -9.93 1.84
N SER A 261 17.94 -10.94 2.63
CA SER A 261 18.28 -12.29 2.16
C SER A 261 17.13 -13.07 1.50
N THR A 262 15.92 -12.50 1.45
CA THR A 262 14.69 -13.17 0.97
C THR A 262 13.87 -12.31 -0.01
N ALA A 263 14.50 -11.40 -0.75
CA ALA A 263 13.75 -10.35 -1.40
C ALA A 263 13.20 -10.70 -2.80
N ALA A 264 11.88 -10.52 -2.91
CA ALA A 264 10.97 -10.46 -4.07
C ALA A 264 11.56 -10.87 -5.44
N ASP A 265 11.45 -12.16 -5.73
CA ASP A 265 11.53 -12.74 -7.09
C ASP A 265 10.14 -12.86 -7.74
N ASP A 266 9.11 -12.27 -7.11
CA ASP A 266 7.72 -12.41 -7.54
C ASP A 266 7.47 -11.56 -8.79
N PRO A 267 7.16 -12.18 -9.96
CA PRO A 267 6.95 -11.45 -11.20
C PRO A 267 5.77 -10.47 -11.12
N ASP A 268 4.81 -10.72 -10.24
CA ASP A 268 3.61 -9.88 -10.09
C ASP A 268 3.87 -8.67 -9.19
N THR A 269 5.10 -8.52 -8.67
CA THR A 269 5.49 -7.36 -7.87
C THR A 269 5.25 -6.07 -8.66
N PRO A 270 4.36 -5.16 -8.20
CA PRO A 270 4.07 -3.93 -8.90
C PRO A 270 5.26 -2.99 -8.81
N LEU A 271 5.67 -2.43 -9.94
CA LEU A 271 6.67 -1.37 -10.03
C LEU A 271 5.99 0.00 -9.94
N VAL A 272 6.67 0.94 -9.30
CA VAL A 272 6.21 2.33 -9.13
C VAL A 272 7.34 3.31 -9.41
N THR A 273 6.98 4.58 -9.60
CA THR A 273 7.97 5.67 -9.74
C THR A 273 8.89 5.70 -8.52
N GLY A 274 10.21 5.83 -8.75
CA GLY A 274 11.22 5.81 -7.68
C GLY A 274 11.79 4.43 -7.39
N ASP A 275 11.23 3.36 -7.97
CA ASP A 275 11.87 2.05 -7.93
C ASP A 275 13.17 2.04 -8.74
N VAL A 276 14.11 1.20 -8.31
CA VAL A 276 15.36 0.91 -9.03
C VAL A 276 15.50 -0.61 -9.10
N LEU A 277 15.94 -1.12 -10.25
CA LEU A 277 16.17 -2.55 -10.47
C LEU A 277 17.66 -2.87 -10.40
N GLY A 278 17.99 -3.96 -9.72
CA GLY A 278 19.29 -4.62 -9.77
C GLY A 278 19.24 -5.85 -10.68
N VAL A 279 20.38 -6.18 -11.28
CA VAL A 279 20.56 -7.39 -12.09
C VAL A 279 21.55 -8.31 -11.40
N ARG A 280 21.21 -9.60 -11.33
CA ARG A 280 22.00 -10.62 -10.64
C ARG A 280 22.27 -11.80 -11.57
N ALA A 281 23.51 -11.95 -12.02
CA ALA A 281 23.94 -12.94 -13.01
C ALA A 281 24.20 -14.37 -12.43
N GLY A 282 23.83 -14.65 -11.18
CA GLY A 282 24.07 -15.94 -10.50
C GLY A 282 23.66 -15.92 -9.02
N PRO A 283 23.95 -16.95 -8.19
CA PRO A 283 23.56 -17.00 -6.77
C PRO A 283 24.28 -15.98 -5.86
N GLY A 284 25.17 -15.13 -6.39
CA GLY A 284 25.86 -14.06 -5.66
C GLY A 284 25.01 -12.79 -5.48
N PRO A 285 25.44 -11.81 -4.67
CA PRO A 285 24.69 -10.57 -4.44
C PRO A 285 24.54 -9.74 -5.72
N ALA A 286 23.36 -9.14 -5.91
CA ALA A 286 23.13 -8.22 -7.03
C ALA A 286 23.95 -6.93 -6.85
N ARG A 287 24.46 -6.39 -7.96
CA ARG A 287 25.17 -5.10 -7.95
C ARG A 287 24.13 -3.98 -7.81
N VAL A 288 24.24 -3.18 -6.75
CA VAL A 288 23.41 -1.99 -6.51
C VAL A 288 24.35 -0.80 -6.33
N VAL A 289 24.14 0.27 -7.11
CA VAL A 289 24.87 1.53 -6.93
C VAL A 289 24.12 2.37 -5.89
N ALA A 290 24.84 2.90 -4.91
CA ALA A 290 24.32 3.90 -3.98
C ALA A 290 24.04 5.21 -4.72
N GLU A 291 22.93 5.90 -4.41
CA GLU A 291 22.65 7.23 -4.94
C GLU A 291 23.83 8.17 -4.70
N ASP A 292 24.34 8.76 -5.77
CA ASP A 292 25.33 9.83 -5.71
C ASP A 292 24.69 11.08 -5.10
N LYS A 293 25.16 11.47 -3.90
CA LYS A 293 24.72 12.67 -3.17
C LYS A 293 25.57 13.90 -3.50
N SER A 294 25.92 14.14 -4.76
CA SER A 294 26.55 15.41 -5.15
C SER A 294 25.75 16.17 -6.20
N GLY A 295 24.66 16.81 -5.76
CA GLY A 295 24.15 18.01 -6.41
C GLY A 295 24.77 19.25 -5.75
N ARG A 296 25.87 19.76 -6.31
CA ARG A 296 26.23 21.18 -6.15
C ARG A 296 25.84 21.90 -7.43
N PRO A 297 25.11 23.03 -7.36
CA PRO A 297 24.91 23.89 -8.51
C PRO A 297 26.14 24.79 -8.67
N ASP A 298 26.61 24.93 -9.91
CA ASP A 298 27.29 26.15 -10.38
C ASP A 298 26.22 27.18 -10.78
#